data_AF-A0A2V7HFQ0-F1
#
_entry.id   AF-A0A2V7HFQ0-F1
#
_cell.length_a   1.000
_cell.length_b   1.000
_cell.length_c   1.000
_cell.angle_alpha   90.00
_cell.angle_beta   90.00
_cell.angle_gamma   90.00
#
_symmetry.space_group_name_H-M   'P 1'
#
loop_
_entity.id
_entity.type
_entity.pdbx_description
1 polymer ?
#
loop_
_entity_poly.entity_id
_entity_poly.type
_entity_poly.pdbx_seq_one_letter_code
_entity_poly.pdbx_strand_id
1 'polypeptide(L)'
;IEVIWDTIVERVDGDPQEGMKGLRLHNLVTNERKFLAANGLFIFIGFRPNTGVIAGHFDHDVMGYVLTDAAMMSSIPGLFIAGDLRAQLTRQVTTASGDATTAAIAADKYISRFKEMEREGSNEAVREALEASHISGGGYT
;
A
#
# COMPACT_ATOMS: atom_id res chain seq x y z
N ILE A 1 -19.28 21.98 -12.76
CA ILE A 1 -18.18 21.02 -13.03
C ILE A 1 -18.16 20.81 -14.52
N GLU A 2 -17.02 21.07 -15.16
CA GLU A 2 -16.83 20.81 -16.58
C GLU A 2 -15.91 19.59 -16.71
N VAL A 3 -16.32 18.60 -17.50
CA VAL A 3 -15.50 17.42 -17.80
C VAL A 3 -14.88 17.62 -19.18
N ILE A 4 -13.55 17.59 -19.24
CA ILE A 4 -12.79 17.71 -20.48
C ILE A 4 -12.30 16.32 -20.88
N TRP A 5 -13.03 15.67 -21.79
CA TRP A 5 -12.73 14.32 -22.25
C TRP A 5 -11.50 14.27 -23.18
N ASP A 6 -10.95 13.06 -23.33
CA ASP A 6 -9.87 12.74 -24.27
C ASP A 6 -8.64 13.65 -24.16
N THR A 7 -8.41 14.26 -23.01
CA THR A 7 -7.45 15.34 -22.85
C THR A 7 -6.48 15.04 -21.73
N ILE A 8 -5.19 15.27 -21.99
CA ILE A 8 -4.12 15.17 -21.00
C ILE A 8 -3.58 16.56 -20.65
N VAL A 9 -2.95 16.66 -19.48
CA VAL A 9 -2.14 17.82 -19.10
C VAL A 9 -0.72 17.58 -19.61
N GLU A 10 -0.28 18.34 -20.61
CA GLU A 10 1.10 18.29 -21.13
C GLU A 10 2.07 19.08 -20.22
N ARG A 11 1.59 20.18 -19.63
CA ARG A 11 2.43 21.08 -18.81
C ARG A 11 1.60 21.87 -17.80
N VAL A 12 2.17 22.08 -16.62
CA VAL A 12 1.69 23.05 -15.63
C VAL A 12 2.49 24.35 -15.79
N ASP A 13 1.79 25.45 -16.06
CA ASP A 13 2.38 26.77 -16.18
C ASP A 13 2.19 27.55 -14.87
N GLY A 14 3.26 28.19 -14.41
CA GLY A 14 3.27 28.96 -13.17
C GLY A 14 4.57 29.74 -13.00
N ASP A 15 4.65 30.50 -11.92
CA ASP A 15 5.81 31.29 -11.52
C ASP A 15 6.19 30.98 -10.06
N PRO A 16 7.48 30.98 -9.68
CA PRO A 16 7.90 30.66 -8.32
C PRO A 16 7.35 31.57 -7.22
N GLN A 17 7.04 32.84 -7.51
CA GLN A 17 6.52 33.80 -6.53
C GLN A 17 4.99 33.74 -6.46
N GLU A 18 4.35 33.48 -7.60
CA GLU A 18 2.91 33.66 -7.80
C GLU A 18 2.12 32.33 -7.93
N GLY A 19 2.82 31.21 -7.96
CA GLY A 19 2.25 29.86 -8.07
C GLY A 19 1.71 29.52 -9.46
N MET A 20 0.82 28.52 -9.51
CA MET A 20 0.23 28.03 -10.75
C MET A 20 -0.69 29.08 -11.40
N LYS A 21 -0.55 29.22 -12.72
CA LYS A 21 -1.35 30.14 -13.55
C LYS A 21 -2.22 29.39 -14.57
N GLY A 22 -1.86 28.18 -14.96
CA GLY A 22 -2.71 27.37 -15.83
C GLY A 22 -2.09 26.06 -16.28
N LEU A 23 -2.80 25.40 -17.19
CA LEU A 23 -2.45 24.10 -17.75
C LEU A 23 -2.39 24.19 -19.28
N ARG A 24 -1.38 23.57 -19.87
CA ARG A 24 -1.37 23.24 -21.30
C ARG A 24 -2.01 21.87 -21.47
N LEU A 25 -3.11 21.84 -22.20
CA LEU A 25 -3.92 20.66 -22.42
C LEU A 25 -3.76 20.18 -23.86
N HIS A 26 -3.72 18.87 -24.05
CA HIS A 26 -3.68 18.23 -25.37
C HIS A 26 -4.80 17.22 -25.50
N ASN A 27 -5.69 17.45 -26.46
CA ASN A 27 -6.73 16.50 -26.81
C ASN A 27 -6.14 15.39 -27.71
N LEU A 28 -6.22 14.14 -27.27
CA LEU A 28 -5.63 12.98 -27.92
C LEU A 28 -6.38 12.54 -29.19
N VAL A 29 -7.65 12.96 -29.36
CA VAL A 29 -8.48 12.61 -30.52
C VAL A 29 -8.38 13.67 -31.61
N THR A 30 -8.52 14.94 -31.26
CA THR A 30 -8.47 16.06 -32.22
C THR A 30 -7.06 16.59 -32.45
N ASN A 31 -6.11 16.21 -31.59
CA ASN A 31 -4.74 16.72 -31.55
C ASN A 31 -4.62 18.23 -31.23
N GLU A 32 -5.71 18.85 -30.76
CA GLU A 32 -5.75 20.27 -30.39
C GLU A 32 -4.98 20.53 -29.09
N ARG A 33 -4.28 21.67 -29.03
CA ARG A 33 -3.66 22.19 -27.81
C ARG A 33 -4.34 23.46 -27.34
N LYS A 34 -4.71 23.50 -26.06
CA LYS A 34 -5.37 24.66 -25.44
C LYS A 34 -4.72 25.03 -24.12
N PHE A 35 -4.85 26.31 -23.76
CA PHE A 35 -4.45 26.81 -22.46
C PHE A 35 -5.70 26.93 -21.56
N LEU A 36 -5.63 26.37 -20.36
CA LEU A 36 -6.66 26.50 -19.34
C LEU A 36 -6.11 27.32 -18.18
N ALA A 37 -6.63 28.52 -17.97
CA ALA A 37 -6.29 29.34 -16.81
C ALA A 37 -6.84 28.68 -15.54
N ALA A 38 -5.97 28.43 -14.56
CA ALA A 38 -6.31 27.80 -13.29
C ALA A 38 -5.22 28.07 -12.25
N ASN A 39 -5.60 28.15 -10.97
CA ASN A 39 -4.66 28.43 -9.86
C ASN A 39 -4.31 27.20 -9.01
N GLY A 40 -4.93 26.05 -9.26
CA GLY A 40 -4.62 24.81 -8.58
C GLY A 40 -4.92 23.58 -9.42
N LEU A 41 -4.13 22.53 -9.19
CA LEU A 41 -4.28 21.22 -9.81
C LEU A 41 -4.24 20.16 -8.70
N PHE A 42 -5.26 19.31 -8.66
CA PHE A 42 -5.34 18.18 -7.74
C PHE A 42 -5.26 16.89 -8.55
N ILE A 43 -4.20 16.11 -8.33
CA ILE A 43 -3.99 14.85 -9.03
C ILE A 43 -4.77 13.75 -8.30
N PHE A 44 -5.65 13.07 -9.02
CA PHE A 44 -6.48 12.00 -8.48
C PHE A 44 -6.54 10.81 -9.43
N ILE A 45 -5.39 10.13 -9.60
CA ILE A 45 -5.23 8.96 -10.48
C ILE A 45 -5.09 7.63 -9.71
N GLY A 46 -5.40 7.66 -8.42
CA GLY A 46 -5.18 6.54 -7.50
C GLY A 46 -3.77 6.51 -6.90
N PHE A 47 -3.49 5.45 -6.14
CA PHE A 47 -2.25 5.26 -5.40
C PHE A 47 -1.65 3.90 -5.73
N ARG A 48 -0.31 3.84 -5.80
CA ARG A 48 0.44 2.59 -5.89
C ARG A 48 1.04 2.29 -4.51
N PRO A 49 0.71 1.16 -3.86
CA PRO A 49 1.31 0.81 -2.58
C PRO A 49 2.80 0.53 -2.74
N ASN A 50 3.60 0.94 -1.76
CA ASN A 50 5.06 0.79 -1.78
C ASN A 50 5.50 -0.60 -1.29
N THR A 51 5.02 -1.66 -1.94
CA THR A 51 5.26 -3.05 -1.54
C THR A 51 6.63 -3.60 -1.93
N GLY A 52 7.41 -2.86 -2.73
CA GLY A 52 8.74 -3.27 -3.17
C GLY A 52 9.76 -3.47 -2.03
N VAL A 53 9.43 -3.05 -0.81
CA VAL A 53 10.24 -3.27 0.40
C VAL A 53 10.12 -4.69 0.97
N ILE A 54 9.08 -5.44 0.59
CA ILE A 54 8.83 -6.79 1.11
C ILE A 54 9.51 -7.79 0.16
N ALA A 55 10.47 -8.53 0.69
CA ALA A 55 11.07 -9.66 -0.03
C ALA A 55 10.14 -10.88 0.07
N GLY A 56 9.86 -11.53 -1.05
CA GLY A 56 9.03 -12.75 -1.11
C GLY A 56 7.59 -12.49 -1.58
N HIS A 57 6.87 -13.58 -1.80
CA HIS A 57 5.45 -13.53 -2.16
C HIS A 57 4.59 -13.36 -0.91
N PHE A 58 3.57 -12.51 -1.01
CA PHE A 58 2.59 -12.25 0.04
C PHE A 58 1.22 -12.06 -0.61
N ASP A 59 0.17 -12.29 0.16
CA ASP A 59 -1.20 -12.16 -0.31
C ASP A 59 -1.53 -10.67 -0.43
N HIS A 60 -2.09 -10.28 -1.57
CA HIS A 60 -2.44 -8.90 -1.86
C HIS A 60 -3.74 -8.82 -2.65
N ASP A 61 -4.40 -7.67 -2.58
CA ASP A 61 -5.55 -7.39 -3.44
C ASP A 61 -5.11 -7.14 -4.91
N VAL A 62 -6.09 -6.95 -5.78
CA VAL A 62 -5.86 -6.69 -7.22
C VAL A 62 -5.08 -5.40 -7.50
N MET A 63 -5.03 -4.48 -6.52
CA MET A 63 -4.30 -3.22 -6.61
C MET A 63 -2.90 -3.30 -5.98
N GLY A 64 -2.53 -4.48 -5.44
CA GLY A 64 -1.23 -4.76 -4.85
C GLY A 64 -1.10 -4.34 -3.38
N TYR A 65 -2.19 -4.04 -2.68
CA TYR A 65 -2.15 -3.77 -1.23
C TYR A 65 -2.12 -5.07 -0.44
N VAL A 66 -1.33 -5.12 0.63
CA VAL A 66 -1.14 -6.35 1.41
C VAL A 66 -2.41 -6.71 2.17
N LEU A 67 -2.87 -7.95 2.03
CA LEU A 67 -3.95 -8.50 2.85
C LEU A 67 -3.38 -8.85 4.24
N THR A 68 -4.10 -8.48 5.29
CA THR A 68 -3.73 -8.83 6.67
C THR A 68 -4.96 -9.19 7.49
N ASP A 69 -4.72 -9.93 8.57
CA ASP A 69 -5.71 -10.26 9.57
C ASP A 69 -5.99 -9.09 10.54
N ALA A 70 -6.82 -9.34 11.56
CA ALA A 70 -7.15 -8.35 12.58
C ALA A 70 -5.98 -7.96 13.49
N ALA A 71 -4.92 -8.78 13.55
CA ALA A 71 -3.68 -8.50 14.28
C ALA A 71 -2.64 -7.78 13.41
N MET A 72 -3.02 -7.38 12.19
CA MET A 72 -2.15 -6.77 11.18
C MET A 72 -1.09 -7.72 10.60
N MET A 73 -1.20 -9.04 10.82
CA MET A 73 -0.24 -10.00 10.26
C MET A 73 -0.58 -10.29 8.79
N SER A 74 0.45 -10.28 7.94
CA SER A 74 0.34 -10.70 6.53
C SER A 74 0.31 -12.23 6.39
N SER A 75 0.22 -12.73 5.15
CA SER A 75 0.40 -14.16 4.89
C SER A 75 1.83 -14.67 5.14
N ILE A 76 2.81 -13.77 5.32
CA ILE A 76 4.16 -14.11 5.79
C ILE A 76 4.18 -14.05 7.32
N PRO A 77 4.39 -15.18 8.04
CA PRO A 77 4.37 -15.16 9.49
C PRO A 77 5.48 -14.31 10.10
N GLY A 78 5.11 -13.56 11.14
CA GLY A 78 6.00 -12.59 11.77
C GLY A 78 6.13 -11.26 11.03
N LEU A 79 5.55 -11.11 9.83
CA LEU A 79 5.49 -9.84 9.10
C LEU A 79 4.14 -9.15 9.33
N PHE A 80 4.19 -7.98 9.97
CA PHE A 80 3.03 -7.16 10.30
C PHE A 80 3.02 -5.89 9.45
N ILE A 81 1.86 -5.54 8.88
CA ILE A 81 1.70 -4.41 7.96
C ILE A 81 0.68 -3.43 8.51
N ALA A 82 1.07 -2.15 8.61
CA ALA A 82 0.23 -1.07 9.10
C ALA A 82 0.08 0.06 8.08
N GLY A 83 -1.05 0.77 8.14
CA GLY A 83 -1.30 1.96 7.34
C GLY A 83 -1.50 1.67 5.86
N ASP A 84 -1.21 2.65 5.01
CA ASP A 84 -1.59 2.65 3.59
C ASP A 84 -0.92 1.54 2.75
N LEU A 85 -0.01 0.74 3.31
CA LEU A 85 0.54 -0.42 2.61
C LEU A 85 -0.45 -1.61 2.57
N ARG A 86 -1.39 -1.63 3.52
CA ARG A 86 -2.36 -2.71 3.71
C ARG A 86 -3.67 -2.40 2.98
N ALA A 87 -4.40 -3.44 2.58
CA ALA A 87 -5.74 -3.28 2.00
C ALA A 87 -6.71 -2.73 3.06
N GLN A 88 -7.21 -1.51 2.84
CA GLN A 88 -8.19 -0.87 3.72
C GLN A 88 -9.03 0.18 3.00
N LEU A 89 -10.21 0.47 3.57
CA LEU A 89 -11.13 1.48 3.05
C LEU A 89 -10.57 2.91 3.23
N THR A 90 -10.04 3.18 4.42
CA THR A 90 -9.62 4.51 4.85
C THR A 90 -8.11 4.68 4.70
N ARG A 91 -7.67 5.83 4.19
CA ARG A 91 -6.23 6.15 4.07
C ARG A 91 -5.96 7.45 4.80
N GLN A 92 -6.00 7.40 6.12
CA GLN A 92 -5.92 8.57 7.00
C GLN A 92 -4.85 8.35 8.07
N VAL A 93 -4.27 9.45 8.54
CA VAL A 93 -3.21 9.40 9.57
C VAL A 93 -3.67 8.69 10.83
N THR A 94 -4.93 8.90 11.23
CA THR A 94 -5.52 8.27 12.41
C THR A 94 -5.67 6.76 12.26
N THR A 95 -6.10 6.27 11.09
CA THR A 95 -6.25 4.84 10.84
C THR A 95 -4.89 4.17 10.75
N ALA A 96 -3.93 4.79 10.06
CA ALA A 96 -2.55 4.32 10.03
C ALA A 96 -1.91 4.25 11.44
N SER A 97 -2.20 5.21 12.31
CA SER A 97 -1.70 5.21 13.70
C SER A 97 -2.34 4.11 14.56
N GLY A 98 -3.63 3.83 14.34
CA GLY A 98 -4.33 2.71 14.98
C GLY A 98 -3.79 1.35 14.52
N ASP A 99 -3.58 1.18 13.22
CA ASP A 99 -2.95 -0.01 12.65
C ASP A 99 -1.55 -0.23 13.25
N ALA A 100 -0.74 0.83 13.32
CA ALA A 100 0.63 0.76 13.86
C ALA A 100 0.65 0.30 15.32
N THR A 101 -0.28 0.81 16.14
CA THR A 101 -0.42 0.39 17.54
C THR A 101 -0.75 -1.09 17.64
N THR A 102 -1.70 -1.56 16.83
CA THR A 102 -2.13 -2.97 16.79
C THR A 102 -0.98 -3.87 16.33
N ALA A 103 -0.32 -3.51 15.24
CA ALA A 103 0.81 -4.25 14.68
C ALA A 103 1.99 -4.35 15.66
N ALA A 104 2.33 -3.26 16.36
CA ALA A 104 3.41 -3.25 17.33
C ALA A 104 3.14 -4.20 18.52
N ILE A 105 1.93 -4.17 19.07
CA ILE A 105 1.53 -5.07 20.17
C ILE A 105 1.47 -6.53 19.69
N ALA A 106 0.98 -6.77 18.48
CA ALA A 106 0.93 -8.12 17.91
C ALA A 106 2.34 -8.68 17.67
N ALA A 107 3.25 -7.88 17.14
CA ALA A 107 4.65 -8.25 16.94
C ALA A 107 5.36 -8.56 18.27
N ASP A 108 5.17 -7.74 19.31
CA ASP A 108 5.74 -7.98 20.64
C ASP A 108 5.27 -9.31 21.24
N LYS A 109 3.96 -9.60 21.14
CA LYS A 109 3.39 -10.88 21.58
C LYS A 109 3.92 -12.06 20.77
N TYR A 110 4.05 -11.89 19.45
CA TYR A 110 4.58 -12.92 18.56
C TYR A 110 6.03 -13.30 18.95
N ILE A 111 6.89 -12.29 19.14
CA ILE A 111 8.29 -12.49 19.55
C ILE A 111 8.38 -13.11 20.95
N SER A 112 7.55 -12.64 21.90
CA SER A 112 7.55 -13.17 23.26
C SER A 112 7.17 -14.66 23.29
N ARG A 113 6.10 -15.03 22.58
CA ARG A 113 5.70 -16.43 22.42
C ARG A 113 6.78 -17.27 21.74
N PHE A 114 7.46 -16.71 20.74
CA PHE A 114 8.57 -17.39 20.05
C PHE A 114 9.69 -17.75 21.04
N LYS A 115 10.09 -16.82 21.91
CA LYS A 115 11.11 -17.04 22.94
C LYS A 115 10.69 -18.06 24.00
N GLU A 116 9.41 -18.10 24.36
CA GLU A 116 8.88 -19.11 25.29
C GLU A 116 8.97 -20.52 24.69
N MET A 117 8.54 -20.68 23.43
CA MET A 117 8.62 -21.96 22.72
C MET A 117 10.06 -22.46 22.54
N GLU A 118 11.01 -21.55 22.27
CA GLU A 118 12.44 -21.89 22.23
C GLU A 118 12.97 -22.38 23.59
N ARG A 119 12.58 -21.72 24.69
CA ARG A 119 12.99 -22.10 26.05
C ARG A 119 12.42 -23.43 26.50
N GLU A 120 11.22 -23.78 26.04
CA GLU A 120 10.55 -25.05 26.33
C GLU A 120 11.11 -26.23 25.53
N GLY A 121 12.13 -26.01 24.68
CA GLY A 121 12.84 -27.07 23.96
C GLY A 121 12.03 -27.71 22.84
N SER A 122 10.93 -27.08 22.42
CA SER A 122 10.01 -27.61 21.42
C SER A 122 10.52 -27.33 20.00
N ASN A 123 11.71 -27.86 19.66
CA ASN A 123 12.31 -27.73 18.33
C ASN A 123 11.42 -28.29 17.21
N GLU A 124 10.57 -29.27 17.53
CA GLU A 124 9.57 -29.84 16.61
C GLU A 124 8.43 -28.85 16.33
N ALA A 125 7.86 -28.21 17.37
CA ALA A 125 6.76 -27.26 17.22
C ALA A 125 7.20 -25.95 16.55
N VAL A 126 8.43 -25.51 16.82
CA VAL A 126 9.05 -24.36 16.12
C VAL A 126 9.27 -24.70 14.64
N ARG A 127 9.70 -25.93 14.30
CA ARG A 127 9.79 -26.39 12.92
C ARG A 127 8.43 -26.54 12.25
N GLU A 128 7.42 -27.09 12.91
CA GLU A 128 6.06 -27.21 12.35
C GLU A 128 5.42 -25.84 12.11
N ALA A 129 5.62 -24.85 12.99
CA ALA A 129 5.14 -23.48 12.76
C ALA A 129 5.84 -22.81 11.56
N LEU A 130 7.14 -23.09 11.37
CA LEU A 130 7.90 -22.65 10.20
C LEU A 130 7.50 -23.42 8.92
N GLU A 131 7.24 -24.72 8.99
CA GLU A 131 6.86 -25.55 7.86
C GLU A 131 5.39 -25.30 7.43
N ALA A 132 4.47 -25.08 8.38
CA ALA A 132 3.10 -24.64 8.10
C ALA A 132 3.04 -23.25 7.43
N SER A 133 4.06 -22.41 7.64
CA SER A 133 4.22 -21.15 6.90
C SER A 133 4.75 -21.32 5.48
N HIS A 134 5.33 -22.48 5.16
CA HIS A 134 5.93 -22.81 3.86
C HIS A 134 5.05 -23.73 3.00
N ILE A 135 4.00 -24.34 3.54
CA ILE A 135 3.07 -25.20 2.80
C ILE A 135 1.78 -24.43 2.47
N SER A 136 1.86 -23.55 1.47
CA SER A 136 0.72 -23.24 0.59
C SER A 136 1.13 -23.02 -0.89
N GLY A 137 2.41 -23.13 -1.22
CA GLY A 137 2.94 -23.02 -2.60
C GLY A 137 2.79 -24.29 -3.45
N GLY A 138 1.81 -25.15 -3.16
CA GLY A 138 1.72 -26.49 -3.73
C GLY A 138 0.33 -26.84 -4.25
N GLY A 139 -0.02 -26.27 -5.41
CA GLY A 139 -0.97 -26.90 -6.32
C GLY A 139 -2.21 -26.10 -6.65
N TYR A 140 -2.16 -25.37 -7.77
CA TYR A 140 -3.32 -25.18 -8.66
C TYR A 140 -2.82 -25.09 -10.11
N THR A 141 -3.07 -26.16 -10.86
CA THR A 141 -3.59 -26.04 -12.24
C THR A 141 -4.90 -25.28 -12.22
#